data_AF-A0A969GBR7-F1
#
_entry.id   AF-A0A969GBR7-F1
#
_cell.length_a   1.000
_cell.length_b   1.000
_cell.length_c   1.000
_cell.angle_alpha   90.00
_cell.angle_beta   90.00
_cell.angle_gamma   90.00
#
_symmetry.space_group_name_H-M   'P 1'
#
loop_
_entity.id
_entity.type
_entity.pdbx_description
1 polymer ?
#
loop_
_entity_poly.entity_id
_entity_poly.type
_entity_poly.pdbx_seq_one_letter_code
_entity_poly.pdbx_strand_id
1 'polypeptide(L)'
;MLTQYHIEMTREALSLHFSERALEIITTANIRQDRLSGQFGHDEYHFDNNAIDKGNRYINEQRGYILATFLSSHISPAVAWSAFGRLLHAAQDFYAHSNYVTLWLDSKNGAPHTSGEIDPLKKDILQSPSLRSGKVYFPMDAIYFIKFLRPLALKLLPKDSHGWMNLDTPEKGFKFDYAISAAVKRTRHEFDLLQKLLSPEMLERFVDK
;
A
#
# COMPACT_ATOMS: atom_id res chain seq x y z
N MET A 1 2.34 4.95 5.00
CA MET A 1 1.30 6.02 5.00
C MET A 1 0.76 6.21 6.42
N LEU A 2 0.16 7.36 6.78
CA LEU A 2 -0.48 7.46 8.11
C LEU A 2 -1.71 6.56 8.23
N THR A 3 -1.89 6.01 9.43
CA THR A 3 -3.02 5.13 9.81
C THR A 3 -4.38 5.65 9.35
N GLN A 4 -4.67 6.95 9.50
CA GLN A 4 -5.96 7.52 9.09
C GLN A 4 -6.24 7.32 7.60
N TYR A 5 -5.22 7.48 6.75
CA TYR A 5 -5.39 7.37 5.31
C TYR A 5 -5.49 5.91 4.86
N HIS A 6 -4.77 4.99 5.50
CA HIS A 6 -5.01 3.56 5.31
C HIS A 6 -6.48 3.18 5.56
N ILE A 7 -7.06 3.68 6.65
CA ILE A 7 -8.47 3.44 6.99
C ILE A 7 -9.40 4.04 5.91
N GLU A 8 -9.21 5.31 5.58
CA GLU A 8 -10.04 6.04 4.62
C GLU A 8 -10.02 5.37 3.24
N MET A 9 -8.84 5.07 2.69
CA MET A 9 -8.72 4.42 1.38
C MET A 9 -9.38 3.04 1.35
N THR A 10 -9.17 2.24 2.40
CA THR A 10 -9.79 0.92 2.52
C THR A 10 -11.31 1.02 2.59
N ARG A 11 -11.85 1.95 3.39
CA ARG A 11 -13.32 2.15 3.48
C ARG A 11 -13.90 2.70 2.18
N GLU A 12 -13.25 3.68 1.55
CA GLU A 12 -13.68 4.24 0.26
C GLU A 12 -13.73 3.16 -0.84
N ALA A 13 -12.78 2.24 -0.84
CA ALA A 13 -12.72 1.19 -1.84
C ALA A 13 -13.70 0.04 -1.58
N LEU A 14 -13.95 -0.33 -0.31
CA LEU A 14 -14.53 -1.64 0.03
C LEU A 14 -15.85 -1.62 0.80
N SER A 15 -16.27 -0.48 1.39
CA SER A 15 -17.45 -0.40 2.27
C SER A 15 -18.76 -0.87 1.63
N LEU A 16 -18.94 -0.64 0.33
CA LEU A 16 -20.13 -1.11 -0.39
C LEU A 16 -20.13 -2.63 -0.59
N HIS A 17 -18.97 -3.29 -0.52
CA HIS A 17 -18.81 -4.70 -0.85
C HIS A 17 -18.80 -5.59 0.40
N PHE A 18 -18.13 -5.20 1.47
CA PHE A 18 -17.96 -6.04 2.67
C PHE A 18 -18.96 -5.71 3.77
N SER A 19 -19.24 -6.67 4.65
CA SER A 19 -19.87 -6.40 5.94
C SER A 19 -18.98 -5.52 6.81
N GLU A 20 -19.56 -4.77 7.77
CA GLU A 20 -18.75 -3.97 8.70
C GLU A 20 -17.80 -4.83 9.54
N ARG A 21 -18.20 -6.06 9.90
CA ARG A 21 -17.35 -7.01 10.63
C ARG A 21 -16.10 -7.39 9.84
N ALA A 22 -16.28 -7.76 8.57
CA ALA A 22 -15.16 -8.10 7.71
C ALA A 22 -14.25 -6.89 7.48
N LEU A 23 -14.85 -5.72 7.22
CA LEU A 23 -14.14 -4.46 7.00
C LEU A 23 -13.31 -4.04 8.22
N GLU A 24 -13.83 -4.19 9.44
CA GLU A 24 -13.09 -3.91 10.68
C GLU A 24 -11.84 -4.78 10.81
N ILE A 25 -11.93 -6.08 10.47
CA ILE A 25 -10.80 -7.00 10.52
C ILE A 25 -9.77 -6.65 9.43
N ILE A 26 -10.22 -6.36 8.21
CA ILE A 26 -9.36 -5.93 7.09
C ILE A 26 -8.60 -4.66 7.49
N THR A 27 -9.31 -3.62 7.93
CA THR A 27 -8.71 -2.35 8.32
C THR A 27 -7.77 -2.52 9.52
N THR A 28 -8.15 -3.33 10.52
CA THR A 28 -7.29 -3.61 11.67
C THR A 28 -6.00 -4.32 11.25
N ALA A 29 -6.07 -5.30 10.37
CA ALA A 29 -4.89 -6.02 9.91
C ALA A 29 -3.98 -5.17 9.02
N ASN A 30 -4.58 -4.27 8.23
CA ASN A 30 -3.86 -3.26 7.43
C ASN A 30 -3.00 -2.38 8.35
N ILE A 31 -3.62 -1.61 9.25
CA ILE A 31 -2.90 -0.65 10.10
C ILE A 31 -1.96 -1.29 11.12
N ARG A 32 -2.10 -2.60 11.40
CA ARG A 32 -1.20 -3.33 12.31
C ARG A 32 0.19 -3.55 11.72
N GLN A 33 0.36 -3.42 10.40
CA GLN A 33 1.68 -3.52 9.76
C GLN A 33 2.59 -2.35 10.16
N ASP A 34 2.04 -1.16 10.43
CA ASP A 34 2.79 0.03 10.90
C ASP A 34 3.33 -0.05 12.34
N ARG A 35 3.03 -1.12 13.08
CA ARG A 35 3.56 -1.27 14.45
C ARG A 35 5.09 -1.36 14.42
N LEU A 36 5.76 -0.96 15.51
CA LEU A 36 7.22 -1.03 15.61
C LEU A 36 7.80 -2.38 15.17
N SER A 37 7.15 -3.49 15.50
CA SER A 37 7.56 -4.83 15.07
C SER A 37 7.54 -5.04 13.55
N GLY A 38 6.69 -4.33 12.81
CA GLY A 38 6.62 -4.35 11.34
C GLY A 38 7.51 -3.29 10.67
N GLN A 39 8.13 -2.39 11.44
CA GLN A 39 9.08 -1.40 10.92
C GLN A 39 10.53 -1.91 10.87
N PHE A 40 10.86 -2.94 11.68
CA PHE A 40 12.20 -3.51 11.74
C PHE A 40 12.27 -4.86 11.04
N GLY A 41 13.11 -4.97 10.00
CA GLY A 41 13.39 -6.24 9.31
C GLY A 41 12.30 -6.69 8.31
N HIS A 42 11.30 -5.83 8.06
CA HIS A 42 10.14 -6.12 7.20
C HIS A 42 10.03 -5.13 6.04
N ASP A 43 11.09 -5.00 5.26
CA ASP A 43 11.14 -4.11 4.09
C ASP A 43 9.95 -4.37 3.14
N GLU A 44 9.45 -5.60 3.08
CA GLU A 44 8.35 -6.03 2.22
C GLU A 44 7.00 -5.40 2.56
N TYR A 45 6.79 -4.92 3.78
CA TYR A 45 5.52 -4.29 4.18
C TYR A 45 5.39 -2.88 3.60
N HIS A 46 6.51 -2.17 3.48
CA HIS A 46 6.56 -0.75 3.12
C HIS A 46 7.31 -0.49 1.81
N PHE A 47 7.83 -1.56 1.19
CA PHE A 47 8.76 -1.50 0.07
C PHE A 47 10.08 -0.78 0.40
N ASP A 48 10.51 -0.77 1.66
CA ASP A 48 11.72 -0.06 2.08
C ASP A 48 12.99 -0.67 1.48
N ASN A 49 14.10 0.08 1.49
CA ASN A 49 15.41 -0.38 1.01
C ASN A 49 15.40 -0.91 -0.44
N ASN A 50 14.58 -0.30 -1.28
CA ASN A 50 14.37 -0.73 -2.67
C ASN A 50 13.86 -2.18 -2.81
N ALA A 51 13.16 -2.71 -1.80
CA ALA A 51 12.72 -4.11 -1.74
C ALA A 51 11.45 -4.39 -2.59
N ILE A 52 11.42 -3.90 -3.83
CA ILE A 52 10.26 -4.01 -4.73
C ILE A 52 9.82 -5.45 -4.95
N ASP A 53 10.78 -6.35 -5.23
CA ASP A 53 10.46 -7.77 -5.46
C ASP A 53 9.96 -8.47 -4.21
N LYS A 54 10.46 -8.09 -3.03
CA LYS A 54 9.99 -8.67 -1.76
C LYS A 54 8.56 -8.23 -1.46
N GLY A 55 8.24 -6.95 -1.62
CA GLY A 55 6.87 -6.45 -1.44
C GLY A 55 5.88 -7.08 -2.42
N ASN A 56 6.26 -7.23 -3.69
CA ASN A 56 5.44 -7.94 -4.68
C ASN A 56 5.22 -9.42 -4.32
N ARG A 57 6.26 -10.10 -3.83
CA ARG A 57 6.15 -11.48 -3.34
C ARG A 57 5.20 -11.55 -2.14
N TYR A 58 5.34 -10.65 -1.18
CA TYR A 58 4.49 -10.58 0.00
C TYR A 58 3.01 -10.40 -0.36
N ILE A 59 2.70 -9.51 -1.30
CA ILE A 59 1.34 -9.34 -1.84
C ILE A 59 0.81 -10.68 -2.40
N ASN A 60 1.61 -11.39 -3.19
CA ASN A 60 1.20 -12.68 -3.76
C ASN A 60 1.02 -13.76 -2.70
N GLU A 61 1.86 -13.81 -1.67
CA GLU A 61 1.72 -14.73 -0.55
C GLU A 61 0.41 -14.48 0.22
N GLN A 62 0.07 -13.21 0.47
CA GLN A 62 -1.21 -12.85 1.10
C GLN A 62 -2.41 -13.27 0.23
N ARG A 63 -2.34 -13.14 -1.10
CA ARG A 63 -3.37 -13.70 -2.01
C ARG A 63 -3.48 -15.22 -1.85
N GLY A 64 -2.35 -15.92 -1.76
CA GLY A 64 -2.30 -17.36 -1.49
C GLY A 64 -3.01 -17.75 -0.20
N TYR A 65 -2.79 -17.01 0.90
CA TYR A 65 -3.49 -17.25 2.17
C TYR A 65 -5.00 -17.04 2.08
N ILE A 66 -5.45 -16.04 1.32
CA ILE A 66 -6.88 -15.80 1.08
C ILE A 66 -7.49 -17.01 0.36
N LEU A 67 -6.88 -17.46 -0.75
CA LEU A 67 -7.38 -18.61 -1.51
C LEU A 67 -7.38 -19.89 -0.67
N ALA A 68 -6.29 -20.18 0.04
CA ALA A 68 -6.18 -21.35 0.90
C ALA A 68 -7.23 -21.38 2.01
N THR A 69 -7.61 -20.22 2.55
CA THR A 69 -8.66 -20.09 3.57
C THR A 69 -10.01 -20.58 3.03
N PHE A 70 -10.36 -20.26 1.78
CA PHE A 70 -11.66 -20.61 1.22
C PHE A 70 -11.70 -21.99 0.56
N LEU A 71 -10.56 -22.53 0.17
CA LEU A 71 -10.41 -23.93 -0.26
C LEU A 71 -10.62 -24.93 0.89
N SER A 72 -10.47 -24.49 2.15
CA SER A 72 -10.72 -25.30 3.33
C SER A 72 -12.04 -24.90 4.00
N SER A 73 -12.93 -25.88 4.24
CA SER A 73 -14.23 -25.64 4.87
C SER A 73 -14.14 -25.34 6.38
N HIS A 74 -13.00 -25.58 7.01
CA HIS A 74 -12.84 -25.48 8.47
C HIS A 74 -12.12 -24.21 8.94
N ILE A 75 -11.58 -23.40 8.02
CA ILE A 75 -10.84 -22.18 8.37
C ILE A 75 -11.81 -21.00 8.46
N SER A 76 -11.67 -20.20 9.52
CA SER A 76 -12.45 -18.98 9.69
C SER A 76 -12.14 -17.96 8.57
N PRO A 77 -13.16 -17.32 7.96
CA PRO A 77 -12.98 -16.23 7.00
C PRO A 77 -12.13 -15.06 7.54
N ALA A 78 -12.06 -14.87 8.86
CA ALA A 78 -11.23 -13.85 9.50
C ALA A 78 -9.74 -13.97 9.16
N VAL A 79 -9.26 -15.17 8.82
CA VAL A 79 -7.89 -15.40 8.33
C VAL A 79 -7.68 -14.73 6.97
N ALA A 80 -8.63 -14.91 6.05
CA ALA A 80 -8.60 -14.27 4.74
C ALA A 80 -8.74 -12.75 4.85
N TRP A 81 -9.63 -12.24 5.70
CA TRP A 81 -9.76 -10.80 5.94
C TRP A 81 -8.48 -10.19 6.49
N SER A 82 -7.81 -10.88 7.41
CA SER A 82 -6.53 -10.43 7.95
C SER A 82 -5.43 -10.43 6.89
N ALA A 83 -5.36 -11.47 6.06
CA ALA A 83 -4.42 -11.54 4.93
C ALA A 83 -4.69 -10.44 3.91
N PHE A 84 -5.96 -10.16 3.61
CA PHE A 84 -6.34 -9.09 2.70
C PHE A 84 -5.96 -7.71 3.27
N GLY A 85 -6.19 -7.45 4.55
CA GLY A 85 -5.73 -6.22 5.21
C GLY A 85 -4.21 -6.01 5.06
N ARG A 86 -3.41 -7.04 5.34
CA ARG A 86 -1.94 -6.99 5.19
C ARG A 86 -1.49 -6.77 3.74
N LEU A 87 -2.16 -7.43 2.79
CA LEU A 87 -1.93 -7.22 1.36
C LEU A 87 -2.16 -5.77 0.98
N LEU A 88 -3.30 -5.21 1.40
CA LEU A 88 -3.70 -3.85 1.09
C LEU A 88 -2.72 -2.82 1.67
N HIS A 89 -2.19 -3.06 2.88
CA HIS A 89 -1.17 -2.21 3.47
C HIS A 89 0.01 -2.03 2.52
N ALA A 90 0.64 -3.14 2.12
CA ALA A 90 1.79 -3.12 1.22
C ALA A 90 1.44 -2.50 -0.14
N ALA A 91 0.28 -2.84 -0.70
CA ALA A 91 -0.18 -2.30 -1.98
C ALA A 91 -0.42 -0.78 -1.93
N GLN A 92 -0.89 -0.25 -0.80
CA GLN A 92 -1.11 1.18 -0.59
C GLN A 92 0.22 1.92 -0.39
N ASP A 93 1.11 1.37 0.46
CA ASP A 93 2.41 1.99 0.78
C ASP A 93 3.38 2.02 -0.40
N PHE A 94 3.24 1.12 -1.36
CA PHE A 94 4.00 1.19 -2.61
C PHE A 94 3.92 2.58 -3.25
N TYR A 95 2.75 3.24 -3.24
CA TYR A 95 2.59 4.58 -3.84
C TYR A 95 3.10 5.70 -2.94
N ALA A 96 3.21 5.46 -1.62
CA ALA A 96 3.72 6.43 -0.67
C ALA A 96 5.25 6.38 -0.53
N HIS A 97 5.87 5.22 -0.77
CA HIS A 97 7.29 4.98 -0.51
C HIS A 97 8.11 4.65 -1.76
N SER A 98 7.52 4.72 -2.96
CA SER A 98 8.23 4.60 -4.23
C SER A 98 8.20 5.87 -5.06
N ASN A 99 9.03 5.92 -6.10
CA ASN A 99 8.96 7.01 -7.09
C ASN A 99 7.86 6.79 -8.14
N TYR A 100 6.94 5.83 -7.98
CA TYR A 100 5.88 5.54 -8.96
C TYR A 100 5.11 6.79 -9.38
N VAL A 101 4.64 7.58 -8.40
CA VAL A 101 3.89 8.82 -8.67
C VAL A 101 4.73 9.80 -9.50
N THR A 102 6.03 9.91 -9.19
CA THR A 102 6.93 10.79 -9.95
C THR A 102 7.07 10.30 -11.39
N LEU A 103 7.33 9.02 -11.61
CA LEU A 103 7.44 8.44 -12.95
C LEU A 103 6.12 8.58 -13.74
N TRP A 104 4.97 8.47 -13.07
CA TRP A 104 3.68 8.66 -13.71
C TRP A 104 3.47 10.10 -14.17
N LEU A 105 3.77 11.07 -13.31
CA LEU A 105 3.71 12.50 -13.63
C LEU A 105 4.65 12.87 -14.78
N ASP A 106 5.89 12.38 -14.73
CA ASP A 106 6.89 12.62 -15.77
C ASP A 106 6.42 12.05 -17.13
N SER A 107 5.73 10.89 -17.13
CA SER A 107 5.16 10.29 -18.34
C SER A 107 4.06 11.11 -19.02
N LYS A 108 3.54 12.16 -18.37
CA LYS A 108 2.52 13.06 -18.93
C LYS A 108 3.09 14.22 -19.72
N ASN A 109 4.42 14.44 -19.71
CA ASN A 109 5.09 15.48 -20.48
C ASN A 109 4.45 16.88 -20.32
N GLY A 110 3.96 17.23 -19.13
CA GLY A 110 3.33 18.52 -18.85
C GLY A 110 1.89 18.70 -19.36
N ALA A 111 1.29 17.67 -19.96
CA ALA A 111 -0.14 17.71 -20.29
C ALA A 111 -0.98 17.88 -19.00
N PRO A 112 -2.08 18.64 -19.00
CA PRO A 112 -2.95 18.76 -17.83
C PRO A 112 -3.44 17.39 -17.35
N HIS A 113 -3.43 17.18 -16.04
CA HIS A 113 -3.89 15.94 -15.42
C HIS A 113 -4.25 16.18 -13.95
N THR A 114 -5.12 15.33 -13.43
CA THR A 114 -5.59 15.31 -12.05
C THR A 114 -5.12 14.04 -11.35
N SER A 115 -5.13 14.04 -10.01
CA SER A 115 -4.83 12.83 -9.23
C SER A 115 -5.76 11.68 -9.59
N GLY A 116 -7.03 11.98 -9.88
CA GLY A 116 -8.04 11.01 -10.31
C GLY A 116 -7.74 10.28 -11.62
N GLU A 117 -6.76 10.71 -12.42
CA GLU A 117 -6.37 10.06 -13.67
C GLU A 117 -5.20 9.08 -13.51
N ILE A 118 -4.58 9.00 -12.33
CA ILE A 118 -3.45 8.09 -12.11
C ILE A 118 -3.86 6.64 -12.34
N ASP A 119 -3.15 5.96 -13.23
CA ASP A 119 -3.30 4.53 -13.42
C ASP A 119 -2.35 3.85 -12.43
N PRO A 120 -2.84 3.10 -11.42
CA PRO A 120 -1.98 2.44 -10.44
C PRO A 120 -1.16 1.27 -11.02
N LEU A 121 -1.50 0.78 -12.21
CA LEU A 121 -0.96 -0.46 -12.78
C LEU A 121 -0.30 -0.25 -14.14
N LYS A 122 0.14 0.97 -14.43
CA LYS A 122 0.77 1.30 -15.71
C LYS A 122 2.04 0.47 -15.90
N LYS A 123 1.95 -0.52 -16.79
CA LYS A 123 2.97 -1.56 -17.02
C LYS A 123 4.36 -0.99 -17.26
N ASP A 124 4.47 0.04 -18.10
CA ASP A 124 5.76 0.64 -18.46
C ASP A 124 6.48 1.28 -17.25
N ILE A 125 5.73 1.75 -16.27
CA ILE A 125 6.28 2.31 -15.02
C ILE A 125 6.66 1.18 -14.08
N LEU A 126 5.77 0.20 -13.89
CA LEU A 126 6.02 -0.95 -13.01
C LEU A 126 7.23 -1.79 -13.45
N GLN A 127 7.53 -1.81 -14.74
CA GLN A 127 8.66 -2.52 -15.33
C GLN A 127 9.85 -1.60 -15.62
N SER A 128 9.76 -0.32 -15.27
CA SER A 128 10.82 0.65 -15.54
C SER A 128 12.06 0.32 -14.71
N PRO A 129 13.27 0.32 -15.30
CA PRO A 129 14.51 0.22 -14.53
C PRO A 129 14.74 1.44 -13.62
N SER A 130 13.98 2.53 -13.84
CA SER A 130 14.00 3.72 -13.00
C SER A 130 13.08 3.62 -11.78
N LEU A 131 12.21 2.60 -11.70
CA LEU A 131 11.36 2.38 -10.53
C LEU A 131 12.23 2.01 -9.34
N ARG A 132 12.03 2.74 -8.24
CA ARG A 132 12.73 2.51 -6.99
C ARG A 132 11.89 2.97 -5.79
N SER A 133 12.22 2.44 -4.63
CA SER A 133 11.62 2.86 -3.35
C SER A 133 12.66 3.37 -2.36
N GLY A 134 12.17 4.08 -1.36
CA GLY A 134 12.99 4.79 -0.38
C GLY A 134 13.90 3.86 0.39
N LYS A 135 15.17 4.23 0.52
CA LYS A 135 16.13 3.53 1.38
C LYS A 135 16.10 4.07 2.80
N VAL A 136 16.26 3.18 3.77
CA VAL A 136 16.33 3.53 5.18
C VAL A 136 17.79 3.68 5.58
N TYR A 137 18.17 4.89 5.97
CA TYR A 137 19.49 5.32 6.42
C TYR A 137 19.46 5.57 7.94
N PHE A 138 19.59 4.51 8.73
CA PHE A 138 19.75 4.65 10.18
C PHE A 138 21.13 5.24 10.54
N PRO A 139 21.21 6.09 11.58
CA PRO A 139 20.11 6.54 12.44
C PRO A 139 19.37 7.79 11.93
N MET A 140 19.68 8.31 10.74
CA MET A 140 19.14 9.59 10.26
C MET A 140 17.64 9.55 9.97
N ASP A 141 17.11 8.42 9.48
CA ASP A 141 15.66 8.27 9.35
C ASP A 141 14.93 8.29 10.70
N ALA A 142 15.57 7.86 11.79
CA ALA A 142 14.99 7.99 13.14
C ALA A 142 14.79 9.45 13.54
N ILE A 143 15.74 10.32 13.18
CA ILE A 143 15.65 11.77 13.41
C ILE A 143 14.53 12.38 12.57
N TYR A 144 14.31 11.90 11.35
CA TYR A 144 13.25 12.35 10.47
C TYR A 144 11.84 12.11 11.04
N PHE A 145 11.62 11.08 11.86
CA PHE A 145 10.32 10.88 12.51
C PHE A 145 9.99 11.96 13.56
N ILE A 146 10.99 12.72 14.04
CA ILE A 146 10.78 13.85 14.95
C ILE A 146 10.39 15.09 14.13
N LYS A 147 9.09 15.46 14.14
CA LYS A 147 8.49 16.47 13.26
C LYS A 147 9.31 17.77 13.13
N PHE A 148 9.77 18.35 14.22
CA PHE A 148 10.52 19.62 14.22
C PHE A 148 11.96 19.49 13.70
N LEU A 149 12.53 18.27 13.69
CA LEU A 149 13.87 17.99 13.16
C LEU A 149 13.87 17.56 11.68
N ARG A 150 12.69 17.31 11.09
CA ARG A 150 12.55 16.90 9.68
C ARG A 150 13.35 17.76 8.69
N PRO A 151 13.30 19.11 8.72
CA PRO A 151 14.05 19.92 7.77
C PRO A 151 15.57 19.72 7.88
N LEU A 152 16.07 19.46 9.10
CA LEU A 152 17.48 19.18 9.33
C LEU A 152 17.83 17.77 8.82
N ALA A 153 17.02 16.77 9.16
CA ALA A 153 17.22 15.40 8.69
C ALA A 153 17.26 15.32 7.15
N LEU A 154 16.33 15.99 6.46
CA LEU A 154 16.27 16.02 5.00
C LEU A 154 17.49 16.71 4.34
N LYS A 155 18.16 17.64 5.02
CA LYS A 155 19.40 18.23 4.51
C LYS A 155 20.58 17.25 4.53
N LEU A 156 20.55 16.28 5.43
CA LEU A 156 21.60 15.29 5.62
C LEU A 156 21.31 13.98 4.87
N LEU A 157 20.03 13.63 4.72
CA LEU A 157 19.60 12.42 4.07
C LEU A 157 19.82 12.48 2.53
N PRO A 158 20.31 11.39 1.93
CA PRO A 158 20.36 11.24 0.48
C PRO A 158 18.98 11.38 -0.18
N LYS A 159 18.94 11.83 -1.43
CA LYS A 159 17.67 12.02 -2.18
C LYS A 159 16.89 10.74 -2.45
N ASP A 160 17.53 9.58 -2.33
CA ASP A 160 16.90 8.26 -2.44
C ASP A 160 16.46 7.67 -1.09
N SER A 161 16.51 8.46 0.00
CA SER A 161 16.03 8.03 1.32
C SER A 161 14.52 7.96 1.42
N HIS A 162 14.05 7.14 2.36
CA HIS A 162 12.65 7.04 2.78
C HIS A 162 12.06 8.42 3.06
N GLY A 163 12.74 9.24 3.87
CA GLY A 163 12.25 10.58 4.20
C GLY A 163 12.00 11.52 3.00
N TRP A 164 12.79 11.40 1.93
CA TRP A 164 12.61 12.19 0.69
C TRP A 164 11.52 11.63 -0.24
N MET A 165 11.29 10.32 -0.20
CA MET A 165 10.32 9.64 -1.07
C MET A 165 8.94 9.49 -0.43
N ASN A 166 8.85 9.65 0.89
CA ASN A 166 7.64 9.52 1.69
C ASN A 166 6.54 10.53 1.30
N LEU A 167 5.36 9.99 0.98
CA LEU A 167 4.09 10.71 0.72
C LEU A 167 3.00 10.30 1.74
N ASP A 168 3.35 10.13 3.01
CA ASP A 168 2.42 9.67 4.05
C ASP A 168 1.41 10.73 4.49
N THR A 169 1.70 12.00 4.21
CA THR A 169 0.93 13.14 4.71
C THR A 169 0.80 14.24 3.66
N PRO A 170 -0.27 15.06 3.69
CA PRO A 170 -0.48 16.16 2.74
C PRO A 170 0.62 17.23 2.80
N GLU A 171 1.32 17.37 3.94
CA GLU A 171 2.46 18.29 4.05
C GLU A 171 3.66 17.89 3.17
N LYS A 172 3.62 16.70 2.56
CA LYS A 172 4.59 16.26 1.54
C LYS A 172 4.35 16.88 0.17
N GLY A 173 3.28 17.65 0.01
CA GLY A 173 2.96 18.41 -1.18
C GLY A 173 2.04 17.66 -2.13
N PHE A 174 1.83 18.24 -3.32
CA PHE A 174 0.77 17.86 -4.25
C PHE A 174 0.79 16.38 -4.71
N LYS A 175 1.94 15.69 -4.62
CA LYS A 175 2.06 14.27 -4.97
C LYS A 175 1.30 13.35 -4.02
N PHE A 176 0.97 13.83 -2.82
CA PHE A 176 0.16 13.10 -1.85
C PHE A 176 -1.18 12.64 -2.43
N ASP A 177 -1.93 13.53 -3.08
CA ASP A 177 -3.25 13.21 -3.65
C ASP A 177 -3.17 12.15 -4.75
N TYR A 178 -2.08 12.13 -5.52
CA TYR A 178 -1.83 11.10 -6.53
C TYR A 178 -1.53 9.74 -5.88
N ALA A 179 -0.76 9.72 -4.79
CA ALA A 179 -0.48 8.50 -4.04
C ALA A 179 -1.78 7.90 -3.48
N ILE A 180 -2.63 8.72 -2.85
CA ILE A 180 -3.94 8.30 -2.34
C ILE A 180 -4.81 7.76 -3.48
N SER A 181 -4.96 8.50 -4.59
CA SER A 181 -5.80 8.06 -5.70
C SER A 181 -5.33 6.74 -6.31
N ALA A 182 -4.01 6.57 -6.48
CA ALA A 182 -3.44 5.32 -6.96
C ALA A 182 -3.67 4.16 -5.97
N ALA A 183 -3.44 4.39 -4.68
CA ALA A 183 -3.63 3.40 -3.63
C ALA A 183 -5.09 2.95 -3.48
N VAL A 184 -6.07 3.87 -3.58
CA VAL A 184 -7.51 3.53 -3.62
C VAL A 184 -7.83 2.66 -4.84
N LYS A 185 -7.39 3.08 -6.04
CA LYS A 185 -7.62 2.29 -7.26
C LYS A 185 -6.95 0.93 -7.21
N ARG A 186 -5.75 0.85 -6.63
CA ARG A 186 -5.07 -0.42 -6.40
C ARG A 186 -5.84 -1.30 -5.43
N THR A 187 -6.38 -0.72 -4.35
CA THR A 187 -7.23 -1.45 -3.39
C THR A 187 -8.46 -2.07 -4.08
N ARG A 188 -9.15 -1.31 -4.93
CA ARG A 188 -10.27 -1.81 -5.75
C ARG A 188 -9.82 -2.94 -6.69
N HIS A 189 -8.69 -2.76 -7.36
CA HIS A 189 -8.14 -3.78 -8.25
C HIS A 189 -7.83 -5.10 -7.53
N GLU A 190 -7.24 -5.05 -6.34
CA GLU A 190 -6.95 -6.26 -5.56
C GLU A 190 -8.23 -7.01 -5.19
N PHE A 191 -9.31 -6.29 -4.87
CA PHE A 191 -10.61 -6.90 -4.66
C PHE A 191 -11.19 -7.49 -5.96
N ASP A 192 -11.13 -6.77 -7.08
CA ASP A 192 -11.60 -7.24 -8.39
C ASP A 192 -10.87 -8.51 -8.86
N LEU A 193 -9.58 -8.65 -8.55
CA LEU A 193 -8.84 -9.87 -8.81
C LEU A 193 -9.40 -11.04 -7.98
N LEU A 194 -9.65 -10.83 -6.70
CA LEU A 194 -10.19 -11.88 -5.83
C LEU A 194 -11.60 -12.29 -6.25
N GLN A 195 -12.45 -11.34 -6.68
CA GLN A 195 -13.77 -11.64 -7.24
C GLN A 195 -13.71 -12.59 -8.45
N LYS A 196 -12.65 -12.49 -9.27
CA LYS A 196 -12.45 -13.37 -10.43
C LYS A 196 -11.85 -14.73 -10.07
N LEU A 197 -11.17 -14.83 -8.93
CA LEU A 197 -10.45 -16.02 -8.50
C LEU A 197 -11.27 -16.92 -7.56
N LEU A 198 -12.18 -16.33 -6.77
CA LEU A 198 -13.04 -17.06 -5.85
C LEU A 198 -14.29 -17.58 -6.58
N SER A 199 -14.75 -18.78 -6.22
CA SER A 199 -16.08 -19.23 -6.66
C SER A 199 -17.16 -18.34 -6.04
N PRO A 200 -18.40 -18.34 -6.57
CA PRO A 200 -19.49 -17.55 -5.99
C PRO A 200 -19.69 -17.80 -4.48
N GLU A 201 -19.64 -19.07 -4.04
CA GLU A 201 -19.80 -19.45 -2.64
C GLU A 201 -18.63 -19.00 -1.77
N MET A 202 -17.41 -19.02 -2.31
CA MET A 202 -16.23 -18.50 -1.62
C MET A 202 -16.28 -16.98 -1.51
N LEU A 203 -16.76 -16.30 -2.55
CA LEU A 203 -16.89 -14.85 -2.58
C LEU A 203 -17.93 -14.37 -1.58
N GLU A 204 -19.10 -15.03 -1.50
CA GLU A 204 -20.15 -14.76 -0.50
C GLU A 204 -19.57 -14.81 0.92
N ARG A 205 -18.84 -15.88 1.25
CA ARG A 205 -18.14 -16.01 2.54
C ARG A 205 -17.05 -14.94 2.74
N PHE A 206 -16.39 -14.50 1.68
CA PHE A 206 -15.34 -13.50 1.76
C PHE A 206 -15.89 -12.10 2.00
N VAL A 207 -16.99 -11.72 1.34
CA VAL A 207 -17.61 -10.40 1.53
C VAL A 207 -18.51 -10.35 2.76
N ASP A 208 -18.91 -11.51 3.29
CA ASP A 208 -19.74 -11.64 4.50
C ASP A 208 -21.12 -10.98 4.35
N LYS A 209 -21.73 -11.12 3.16
CA LYS A 209 -23.05 -10.57 2.79
C LYS A 209 -23.90 -11.61 2.09
#